data_AF-A0A959QCR0-F1
#
_entry.id   AF-A0A959QCR0-F1
#
_cell.length_a   1.000
_cell.length_b   1.000
_cell.length_c   1.000
_cell.angle_alpha   90.00
_cell.angle_beta   90.00
_cell.angle_gamma   90.00
#
_symmetry.space_group_name_H-M   'P 1'
#
loop_
_entity.id
_entity.type
_entity.pdbx_description
1 polymer ?
#
loop_
_entity_poly.entity_id
_entity_poly.type
_entity_poly.pdbx_seq_one_letter_code
_entity_poly.pdbx_strand_id
1 'polypeptide(L)'
;FTFGVGTEINTHLLDKLTEQSRGYRTYVLPEEDIEIKVSDFYLKVAHPVLTDLRWEVEGVKAKEVYPKTIPDLFKGSNFSMLGRYSGSGKATLKLTGKVNGKDREFTFPLEFAKQTDENEFVAPLWGSRSVGYLLDQIRLNGESKELVDEVVRLAKKYGIITPYTSYLIIEDEAEQLGMNRIRRDESLLSQRVEGRTQAPKMKEAEDDLANDSGRGSVRASEEIQEMNYADNMAQTQMGRSRLEYTDPAGRQRNLADGVMNVQGRAQYLNNGQWLDSAIALQENPGRMTVNHIQFNSPEYFQLLRERPASAEFLALGRNVRFLLDGQVWEVAE
;
A
#
# COMPACT_ATOMS: atom_id res chain seq x y z
N PHE A 1 21.29 0.95 13.60
CA PHE A 1 21.33 1.72 12.34
C PHE A 1 22.34 1.06 11.44
N THR A 2 22.03 0.92 10.17
CA THR A 2 22.87 0.22 9.20
C THR A 2 23.16 1.13 8.02
N PHE A 3 24.43 1.22 7.64
CA PHE A 3 24.90 2.13 6.60
C PHE A 3 25.70 1.32 5.58
N GLY A 4 25.24 1.27 4.33
CA GLY A 4 25.93 0.61 3.23
C GLY A 4 26.42 1.60 2.18
N VAL A 5 27.61 1.42 1.65
CA VAL A 5 28.19 2.29 0.62
C VAL A 5 28.46 1.48 -0.65
N GLY A 6 27.91 1.94 -1.77
CA GLY A 6 27.96 1.25 -3.05
C GLY A 6 26.88 0.19 -3.22
N THR A 7 26.98 -0.54 -4.33
CA THR A 7 25.97 -1.55 -4.75
C THR A 7 26.42 -2.98 -4.50
N GLU A 8 27.73 -3.23 -4.43
CA GLU A 8 28.32 -4.57 -4.25
C GLU A 8 28.41 -4.94 -2.76
N ILE A 9 27.31 -4.73 -2.04
CA ILE A 9 27.17 -5.02 -0.61
C ILE A 9 26.09 -6.09 -0.42
N ASN A 10 26.21 -6.90 0.63
CA ASN A 10 25.17 -7.85 0.99
C ASN A 10 24.02 -7.13 1.73
N THR A 11 23.12 -6.55 0.96
CA THR A 11 21.94 -5.84 1.46
C THR A 11 21.05 -6.76 2.29
N HIS A 12 20.97 -8.06 2.00
CA HIS A 12 20.15 -9.01 2.78
C HIS A 12 20.62 -9.09 4.24
N LEU A 13 21.92 -9.24 4.45
CA LEU A 13 22.54 -9.22 5.77
C LEU A 13 22.31 -7.87 6.47
N LEU A 14 22.54 -6.76 5.78
CA LEU A 14 22.39 -5.42 6.33
C LEU A 14 20.93 -5.11 6.72
N ASP A 15 19.98 -5.54 5.91
CA ASP A 15 18.55 -5.43 6.16
C ASP A 15 18.14 -6.25 7.39
N LYS A 16 18.63 -7.49 7.49
CA LYS A 16 18.36 -8.39 8.62
C LYS A 16 18.93 -7.86 9.94
N LEU A 17 20.14 -7.31 9.92
CA LEU A 17 20.73 -6.63 11.08
C LEU A 17 19.89 -5.42 11.50
N THR A 18 19.33 -4.70 10.54
CA THR A 18 18.46 -3.54 10.79
C THR A 18 17.17 -3.96 11.45
N GLU A 19 16.49 -4.98 10.91
CA GLU A 19 15.25 -5.55 11.46
C GLU A 19 15.44 -5.99 12.92
N GLN A 20 16.52 -6.72 13.20
CA GLN A 20 16.83 -7.21 14.54
C GLN A 20 17.23 -6.12 15.53
N SER A 21 17.89 -5.05 15.05
CA SER A 21 18.35 -3.94 15.90
C SER A 21 17.31 -2.85 16.12
N ARG A 22 16.10 -2.98 15.54
CA ARG A 22 15.08 -1.90 15.51
C ARG A 22 15.62 -0.62 14.88
N GLY A 23 16.57 -0.78 13.98
CA GLY A 23 17.31 0.32 13.37
C GLY A 23 16.63 0.85 12.12
N TYR A 24 17.29 1.86 11.54
CA TYR A 24 17.04 2.33 10.19
C TYR A 24 18.22 1.93 9.30
N ARG A 25 17.95 1.52 8.06
CA ARG A 25 18.97 1.22 7.05
C ARG A 25 19.08 2.39 6.07
N THR A 26 20.27 2.65 5.56
CA THR A 26 20.46 3.62 4.48
C THR A 26 21.60 3.14 3.59
N TYR A 27 21.44 3.38 2.31
CA TYR A 27 22.45 3.10 1.32
C TYR A 27 22.93 4.41 0.70
N VAL A 28 24.19 4.42 0.25
CA VAL A 28 24.80 5.52 -0.48
C VAL A 28 25.26 4.98 -1.81
N LEU A 29 24.56 5.36 -2.87
CA LEU A 29 24.94 4.99 -4.23
C LEU A 29 26.19 5.78 -4.66
N PRO A 30 26.99 5.27 -5.62
CA PRO A 30 28.23 5.92 -6.07
C PRO A 30 28.06 7.38 -6.52
N GLU A 31 26.88 7.72 -7.04
CA GLU A 31 26.50 9.04 -7.51
C GLU A 31 25.90 9.96 -6.42
N GLU A 32 25.61 9.44 -5.24
CA GLU A 32 25.03 10.22 -4.14
C GLU A 32 26.10 10.87 -3.27
N ASP A 33 25.75 12.00 -2.66
CA ASP A 33 26.60 12.65 -1.67
C ASP A 33 26.49 11.96 -0.31
N ILE A 34 27.57 11.30 0.09
CA ILE A 34 27.70 10.63 1.38
C ILE A 34 27.54 11.61 2.56
N GLU A 35 27.96 12.86 2.42
CA GLU A 35 27.90 13.84 3.51
C GLU A 35 26.47 14.15 3.90
N ILE A 36 25.54 14.15 2.95
CA ILE A 36 24.11 14.35 3.20
C ILE A 36 23.57 13.20 4.05
N LYS A 37 23.80 11.95 3.64
CA LYS A 37 23.27 10.75 4.33
C LYS A 37 23.89 10.59 5.72
N VAL A 38 25.18 10.90 5.88
CA VAL A 38 25.87 10.87 7.18
C VAL A 38 25.38 11.98 8.12
N SER A 39 25.15 13.18 7.58
CA SER A 39 24.59 14.30 8.35
C SER A 39 23.18 13.97 8.86
N ASP A 40 22.32 13.44 8.00
CA ASP A 40 20.99 12.97 8.37
C ASP A 40 21.04 11.87 9.44
N PHE A 41 21.98 10.94 9.33
CA PHE A 41 22.22 9.93 10.35
C PHE A 41 22.59 10.57 11.70
N TYR A 42 23.56 11.48 11.71
CA TYR A 42 24.03 12.13 12.94
C TYR A 42 22.90 12.91 13.63
N LEU A 43 22.12 13.67 12.84
CA LEU A 43 20.93 14.37 13.35
C LEU A 43 19.93 13.41 13.97
N LYS A 44 19.74 12.24 13.37
CA LYS A 44 18.85 11.19 13.89
C LYS A 44 19.37 10.57 15.18
N VAL A 45 20.66 10.30 15.36
CA VAL A 45 21.13 9.51 16.53
C VAL A 45 21.70 10.32 17.69
N ALA A 46 22.09 11.58 17.47
CA ALA A 46 22.85 12.35 18.46
C ALA A 46 22.08 12.65 19.75
N HIS A 47 20.74 12.67 19.70
CA HIS A 47 19.91 13.12 20.81
C HIS A 47 18.64 12.25 20.96
N PRO A 48 18.75 11.05 21.56
CA PRO A 48 17.57 10.26 21.93
C PRO A 48 16.74 11.03 22.97
N VAL A 49 15.47 11.25 22.68
CA VAL A 49 14.53 11.95 23.56
C VAL A 49 13.72 10.95 24.38
N LEU A 50 13.32 9.82 23.78
CA LEU A 50 12.53 8.78 24.43
C LEU A 50 12.88 7.42 23.83
N THR A 51 13.43 6.50 24.64
CA THR A 51 13.87 5.17 24.20
C THR A 51 13.01 4.04 24.79
N ASP A 52 13.18 2.81 24.31
CA ASP A 52 12.46 1.63 24.79
C ASP A 52 10.93 1.81 24.75
N LEU A 53 10.46 2.41 23.66
CA LEU A 53 9.05 2.77 23.49
C LEU A 53 8.12 1.55 23.48
N ARG A 54 7.06 1.65 24.28
CA ARG A 54 5.95 0.69 24.29
C ARG A 54 4.63 1.45 24.31
N TRP A 55 3.59 0.83 23.78
CA TRP A 55 2.28 1.43 23.72
C TRP A 55 1.20 0.40 24.01
N GLU A 56 0.10 0.88 24.58
CA GLU A 56 -1.10 0.09 24.83
C GLU A 56 -2.32 0.96 24.59
N VAL A 57 -3.40 0.36 24.07
CA VAL A 57 -4.68 1.06 23.91
C VAL A 57 -5.78 0.32 24.65
N GLU A 58 -6.48 1.05 25.51
CA GLU A 58 -7.65 0.56 26.26
C GLU A 58 -8.94 1.08 25.62
N GLY A 59 -10.00 0.26 25.59
CA GLY A 59 -11.31 0.62 25.04
C GLY A 59 -11.55 0.16 23.59
N VAL A 60 -10.50 -0.06 22.80
CA VAL A 60 -10.57 -0.66 21.46
C VAL A 60 -9.51 -1.76 21.30
N LYS A 61 -9.73 -2.68 20.37
CA LYS A 61 -8.74 -3.71 20.02
C LYS A 61 -8.01 -3.30 18.75
N ALA A 62 -6.76 -2.89 18.89
CA ALA A 62 -5.86 -2.64 17.77
C ALA A 62 -5.26 -3.96 17.23
N LYS A 63 -5.09 -4.05 15.91
CA LYS A 63 -4.54 -5.18 15.18
C LYS A 63 -3.81 -4.72 13.93
N GLU A 64 -2.95 -5.57 13.39
CA GLU A 64 -2.21 -5.28 12.15
C GLU A 64 -1.52 -3.90 12.18
N VAL A 65 -0.88 -3.58 13.32
CA VAL A 65 -0.20 -2.30 13.53
C VAL A 65 1.19 -2.33 12.91
N TYR A 66 1.60 -1.24 12.29
CA TYR A 66 2.90 -1.02 11.67
C TYR A 66 3.51 0.33 12.07
N PRO A 67 4.83 0.41 12.30
CA PRO A 67 5.79 -0.71 12.24
C PRO A 67 5.54 -1.75 13.36
N LYS A 68 5.97 -3.01 13.15
CA LYS A 68 5.82 -4.08 14.15
C LYS A 68 6.59 -3.82 15.43
N THR A 69 7.63 -3.01 15.34
CA THR A 69 8.45 -2.60 16.46
C THR A 69 8.64 -1.10 16.39
N ILE A 70 8.33 -0.41 17.49
CA ILE A 70 8.44 1.05 17.54
C ILE A 70 9.91 1.43 17.69
N PRO A 71 10.43 2.33 16.85
CA PRO A 71 11.79 2.85 17.00
C PRO A 71 11.87 3.84 18.16
N ASP A 72 13.08 4.08 18.67
CA ASP A 72 13.30 5.16 19.62
C ASP A 72 13.00 6.53 18.98
N LEU A 73 12.54 7.49 19.79
CA LEU A 73 12.24 8.86 19.35
C LEU A 73 13.43 9.77 19.63
N PHE A 74 13.90 10.45 18.59
CA PHE A 74 15.04 11.35 18.64
C PHE A 74 14.61 12.80 18.47
N LYS A 75 15.50 13.73 18.84
CA LYS A 75 15.20 15.16 18.78
C LYS A 75 14.96 15.59 17.33
N GLY A 76 13.81 16.20 17.07
CA GLY A 76 13.44 16.69 15.74
C GLY A 76 12.87 15.60 14.81
N SER A 77 12.81 14.34 15.26
CA SER A 77 12.09 13.30 14.55
C SER A 77 10.65 13.20 15.04
N ASN A 78 9.79 12.59 14.23
CA ASN A 78 8.51 12.03 14.64
C ASN A 78 8.48 10.56 14.22
N PHE A 79 7.51 9.82 14.73
CA PHE A 79 7.13 8.55 14.15
C PHE A 79 5.61 8.47 14.14
N SER A 80 5.08 7.66 13.26
CA SER A 80 3.65 7.38 13.14
C SER A 80 3.43 5.88 13.17
N MET A 81 2.27 5.48 13.69
CA MET A 81 1.81 4.10 13.64
C MET A 81 0.50 4.05 12.92
N LEU A 82 0.36 3.08 12.02
CA LEU A 82 -0.89 2.80 11.34
C LEU A 82 -1.34 1.40 11.71
N GLY A 83 -2.63 1.25 11.98
CA GLY A 83 -3.20 -0.04 12.35
C GLY A 83 -4.69 -0.06 12.15
N ARG A 84 -5.26 -1.25 12.30
CA ARG A 84 -6.70 -1.46 12.23
C ARG A 84 -7.24 -1.63 13.62
N TYR A 85 -8.49 -1.26 13.84
CA TYR A 85 -9.13 -1.46 15.14
C TYR A 85 -10.49 -2.13 14.98
N SER A 86 -10.96 -2.72 16.07
CA SER A 86 -12.35 -3.15 16.26
C SER A 86 -12.87 -2.61 17.59
N GLY A 87 -14.14 -2.22 17.63
CA GLY A 87 -14.72 -1.42 18.70
C GLY A 87 -14.93 0.03 18.26
N SER A 88 -15.53 0.83 19.14
CA SER A 88 -15.79 2.27 18.90
C SER A 88 -16.04 2.97 20.22
N GLY A 89 -15.91 4.30 20.23
CA GLY A 89 -16.11 5.15 21.40
C GLY A 89 -14.79 5.60 22.02
N LYS A 90 -14.86 5.99 23.29
CA LYS A 90 -13.72 6.50 24.04
C LYS A 90 -12.67 5.42 24.27
N ALA A 91 -11.41 5.78 24.03
CA ALA A 91 -10.25 4.94 24.25
C ALA A 91 -9.14 5.75 24.92
N THR A 92 -8.18 5.05 25.50
CA THR A 92 -7.00 5.67 26.12
C THR A 92 -5.76 5.03 25.55
N LEU A 93 -4.88 5.83 24.93
CA LEU A 93 -3.55 5.40 24.50
C LEU A 93 -2.55 5.70 25.60
N LYS A 94 -1.85 4.68 26.08
CA LYS A 94 -0.71 4.80 26.99
C LYS A 94 0.57 4.57 26.19
N LEU A 95 1.50 5.51 26.28
CA LEU A 95 2.84 5.41 25.71
C LEU A 95 3.84 5.43 26.86
N THR A 96 4.69 4.41 26.95
CA THR A 96 5.76 4.33 27.95
C THR A 96 7.12 4.27 27.27
N GLY A 97 8.14 4.75 27.95
CA GLY A 97 9.52 4.71 27.49
C GLY A 97 10.48 5.31 28.52
N LYS A 98 11.74 5.50 28.16
CA LYS A 98 12.78 6.04 29.04
C LYS A 98 13.27 7.41 28.57
N VAL A 99 13.31 8.37 29.49
CA VAL A 99 13.95 9.68 29.30
C VAL A 99 15.13 9.76 30.25
N ASN A 100 16.36 9.89 29.73
CA ASN A 100 17.59 9.85 30.51
C ASN A 100 17.66 8.63 31.45
N GLY A 101 17.26 7.46 30.95
CA GLY A 101 17.24 6.19 31.68
C GLY A 101 16.09 6.01 32.69
N LYS A 102 15.24 7.03 32.90
CA LYS A 102 14.09 6.97 33.82
C LYS A 102 12.80 6.71 33.05
N ASP A 103 11.98 5.81 33.58
CA ASP A 103 10.69 5.50 32.98
C ASP A 103 9.75 6.72 33.00
N ARG A 104 9.03 6.91 31.90
CA ARG A 104 8.02 7.94 31.69
C ARG A 104 6.81 7.32 31.03
N GLU A 105 5.65 7.81 31.43
CA GLU A 105 4.35 7.42 30.87
C GLU A 105 3.64 8.69 30.36
N PHE A 106 3.01 8.55 29.20
CA PHE A 106 2.17 9.56 28.58
C PHE A 106 0.82 8.93 28.26
N THR A 107 -0.25 9.62 28.59
CA THR A 107 -1.62 9.10 28.44
C THR A 107 -2.43 10.08 27.60
N PHE A 108 -3.04 9.57 26.54
CA PHE A 108 -3.79 10.36 25.56
C PHE A 108 -5.23 9.83 25.46
N PRO A 109 -6.25 10.65 25.72
CA PRO A 109 -7.63 10.28 25.44
C PRO A 109 -7.89 10.32 23.93
N LEU A 110 -8.57 9.30 23.42
CA LEU A 110 -8.93 9.14 22.01
C LEU A 110 -10.42 8.82 21.87
N GLU A 111 -10.95 9.06 20.67
CA GLU A 111 -12.31 8.65 20.29
C GLU A 111 -12.28 7.97 18.93
N PHE A 112 -12.76 6.73 18.88
CA PHE A 112 -12.80 5.91 17.67
C PHE A 112 -14.22 5.86 17.13
N ALA A 113 -14.42 6.36 15.92
CA ALA A 113 -15.69 6.21 15.21
C ALA A 113 -15.98 4.73 14.92
N LYS A 114 -17.26 4.36 14.78
CA LYS A 114 -17.63 3.03 14.28
C LYS A 114 -17.30 2.88 12.79
N GLN A 115 -17.52 3.95 12.02
CA GLN A 115 -17.17 4.09 10.62
C GLN A 115 -17.04 5.59 10.31
N THR A 116 -16.07 5.97 9.49
CA THR A 116 -15.88 7.33 8.99
C THR A 116 -15.14 7.29 7.67
N ASP A 117 -15.53 8.18 6.76
CA ASP A 117 -14.88 8.37 5.46
C ASP A 117 -14.01 9.65 5.46
N GLU A 118 -13.96 10.38 6.58
CA GLU A 118 -13.21 11.64 6.73
C GLU A 118 -11.69 11.48 6.56
N ASN A 119 -11.16 10.27 6.79
CA ASN A 119 -9.73 9.97 6.77
C ASN A 119 -9.42 8.86 5.77
N GLU A 120 -10.05 8.90 4.59
CA GLU A 120 -9.91 7.86 3.56
C GLU A 120 -8.45 7.57 3.16
N PHE A 121 -7.57 8.58 3.21
CA PHE A 121 -6.15 8.48 2.89
C PHE A 121 -5.37 7.55 3.86
N VAL A 122 -5.90 7.30 5.06
CA VAL A 122 -5.23 6.42 6.05
C VAL A 122 -5.20 4.97 5.59
N ALA A 123 -6.25 4.52 4.88
CA ALA A 123 -6.35 3.14 4.41
C ALA A 123 -5.26 2.74 3.40
N PRO A 124 -4.98 3.51 2.32
CA PRO A 124 -3.88 3.20 1.41
C PRO A 124 -2.50 3.36 2.05
N LEU A 125 -2.30 4.30 2.98
CA LEU A 125 -1.06 4.40 3.76
C LEU A 125 -0.83 3.14 4.60
N TRP A 126 -1.86 2.68 5.31
CA TRP A 126 -1.81 1.42 6.04
C TRP A 126 -1.54 0.23 5.11
N GLY A 127 -2.20 0.19 3.95
CA GLY A 127 -1.97 -0.80 2.91
C GLY A 127 -0.52 -0.85 2.46
N SER A 128 0.09 0.31 2.20
CA SER A 128 1.49 0.43 1.80
C SER A 128 2.44 -0.08 2.89
N ARG A 129 2.23 0.28 4.16
CA ARG A 129 3.05 -0.24 5.27
C ARG A 129 2.90 -1.74 5.46
N SER A 130 1.69 -2.27 5.32
CA SER A 130 1.46 -3.70 5.42
C SER A 130 2.12 -4.47 4.28
N VAL A 131 2.03 -3.96 3.06
CA VAL A 131 2.70 -4.53 1.88
C VAL A 131 4.23 -4.44 2.03
N GLY A 132 4.77 -3.29 2.43
CA GLY A 132 6.20 -3.12 2.70
C GLY A 132 6.71 -4.15 3.70
N TYR A 133 5.99 -4.33 4.81
CA TYR A 133 6.36 -5.32 5.82
C TYR A 133 6.39 -6.73 5.25
N LEU A 134 5.36 -7.11 4.48
CA LEU A 134 5.29 -8.45 3.87
C LEU A 134 6.40 -8.67 2.84
N LEU A 135 6.76 -7.64 2.07
CA LEU A 135 7.87 -7.69 1.13
C LEU A 135 9.21 -7.85 1.85
N ASP A 136 9.43 -7.16 2.98
CA ASP A 136 10.59 -7.41 3.84
C ASP A 136 10.59 -8.86 4.36
N GLN A 137 9.45 -9.42 4.77
CA GLN A 137 9.38 -10.82 5.21
C GLN A 137 9.75 -11.79 4.09
N ILE A 138 9.23 -11.59 2.89
CA ILE A 138 9.57 -12.40 1.71
C ILE A 138 11.07 -12.31 1.42
N ARG A 139 11.60 -11.09 1.41
CA ARG A 139 12.99 -10.81 1.11
C ARG A 139 13.95 -11.41 2.14
N LEU A 140 13.66 -11.27 3.44
CA LEU A 140 14.58 -11.62 4.52
C LEU A 140 14.47 -13.06 5.00
N ASN A 141 13.30 -13.68 4.82
CA ASN A 141 12.97 -15.00 5.33
C ASN A 141 12.53 -16.00 4.25
N GLY A 142 12.42 -15.57 3.00
CA GLY A 142 12.04 -16.39 1.85
C GLY A 142 10.56 -16.25 1.49
N GLU A 143 10.26 -16.61 0.24
CA GLU A 143 8.91 -16.56 -0.29
C GLU A 143 8.03 -17.69 0.26
N SER A 144 6.78 -17.36 0.61
CA SER A 144 5.73 -18.34 0.87
C SER A 144 4.47 -17.92 0.11
N LYS A 145 3.67 -18.91 -0.29
CA LYS A 145 2.42 -18.65 -1.01
C LYS A 145 1.49 -17.73 -0.23
N GLU A 146 1.40 -17.91 1.09
CA GLU A 146 0.55 -17.10 1.96
C GLU A 146 1.00 -15.63 1.99
N LEU A 147 2.31 -15.37 2.00
CA LEU A 147 2.85 -14.00 1.96
C LEU A 147 2.58 -13.35 0.61
N VAL A 148 2.84 -14.06 -0.49
CA VAL A 148 2.61 -13.56 -1.86
C VAL A 148 1.12 -13.29 -2.10
N ASP A 149 0.25 -14.24 -1.74
CA ASP A 149 -1.20 -14.10 -1.91
C ASP A 149 -1.73 -12.88 -1.11
N GLU A 150 -1.21 -12.65 0.10
CA GLU A 150 -1.60 -11.48 0.91
C GLU A 150 -1.05 -10.15 0.34
N VAL A 151 0.19 -10.14 -0.17
CA VAL A 151 0.75 -8.97 -0.88
C VAL A 151 -0.13 -8.65 -2.09
N VAL A 152 -0.45 -9.63 -2.93
CA VAL A 152 -1.30 -9.45 -4.11
C VAL A 152 -2.68 -8.95 -3.70
N ARG A 153 -3.30 -9.52 -2.68
CA ARG A 153 -4.64 -9.12 -2.20
C ARG A 153 -4.66 -7.66 -1.70
N LEU A 154 -3.70 -7.28 -0.86
CA LEU A 154 -3.61 -5.91 -0.33
C LEU A 154 -3.27 -4.91 -1.43
N ALA A 155 -2.37 -5.28 -2.33
CA ALA A 155 -1.96 -4.43 -3.42
C ALA A 155 -3.10 -4.20 -4.42
N LYS A 156 -3.88 -5.23 -4.78
CA LYS A 156 -5.16 -5.10 -5.51
C LYS A 156 -6.13 -4.17 -4.80
N LYS A 157 -6.28 -4.31 -3.48
CA LYS A 157 -7.26 -3.54 -2.70
C LYS A 157 -6.94 -2.04 -2.66
N TYR A 158 -5.67 -1.70 -2.52
CA TYR A 158 -5.23 -0.31 -2.31
C TYR A 158 -4.56 0.33 -3.53
N GLY A 159 -4.36 -0.44 -4.61
CA GLY A 159 -3.78 0.08 -5.85
C GLY A 159 -2.26 0.28 -5.74
N ILE A 160 -1.61 -0.57 -4.95
CA ILE A 160 -0.17 -0.49 -4.67
C ILE A 160 0.57 -1.29 -5.73
N ILE A 161 1.65 -0.75 -6.29
CA ILE A 161 2.45 -1.43 -7.29
C ILE A 161 3.60 -2.16 -6.59
N THR A 162 3.61 -3.49 -6.73
CA THR A 162 4.65 -4.38 -6.19
C THR A 162 5.19 -5.29 -7.30
N PRO A 163 6.35 -5.94 -7.12
CA PRO A 163 6.84 -6.95 -8.06
C PRO A 163 5.79 -8.02 -8.43
N TYR A 164 4.92 -8.36 -7.47
CA TYR A 164 3.87 -9.38 -7.60
C TYR A 164 2.57 -8.89 -8.25
N THR A 165 2.38 -7.58 -8.44
CA THR A 165 1.06 -7.02 -8.85
C THR A 165 0.79 -6.99 -10.34
N SER A 166 1.77 -7.25 -11.19
CA SER A 166 1.57 -7.06 -12.64
C SER A 166 1.58 -8.37 -13.39
N TYR A 167 2.43 -9.32 -12.99
CA TYR A 167 2.45 -10.65 -13.60
C TYR A 167 1.35 -11.55 -13.02
N LEU A 168 1.28 -11.69 -11.69
CA LEU A 168 0.33 -12.60 -11.04
C LEU A 168 -1.13 -12.13 -11.14
N ILE A 169 -1.40 -10.82 -11.16
CA ILE A 169 -2.78 -10.33 -11.35
C ILE A 169 -3.29 -10.70 -12.75
N ILE A 170 -2.42 -10.62 -13.77
CA ILE A 170 -2.78 -10.99 -15.14
C ILE A 170 -2.94 -12.50 -15.27
N GLU A 171 -2.03 -13.29 -14.71
CA GLU A 171 -2.13 -14.76 -14.74
C GLU A 171 -3.35 -15.27 -13.96
N ASP A 172 -3.53 -14.84 -12.70
CA ASP A 172 -4.67 -15.24 -11.87
C ASP A 172 -6.00 -14.84 -12.53
N GLU A 173 -6.10 -13.63 -13.08
CA GLU A 173 -7.32 -13.21 -13.76
C GLU A 173 -7.55 -13.96 -15.07
N ALA A 174 -6.50 -14.25 -15.85
CA ALA A 174 -6.62 -15.06 -17.07
C ALA A 174 -7.08 -16.49 -16.75
N GLU A 175 -6.55 -17.11 -15.70
CA GLU A 175 -6.99 -18.40 -15.21
C GLU A 175 -8.44 -18.33 -14.71
N GLN A 176 -8.78 -17.35 -13.87
CA GLN A 176 -10.14 -17.20 -13.34
C GLN A 176 -11.18 -16.91 -14.43
N LEU A 177 -10.82 -16.14 -15.46
CA LEU A 177 -11.64 -15.91 -16.65
C LEU A 177 -11.80 -17.19 -17.48
N GLY A 178 -10.72 -17.95 -17.68
CA GLY A 178 -10.75 -19.25 -18.36
C GLY A 178 -11.59 -20.29 -17.62
N MET A 179 -11.65 -20.19 -16.29
CA MET A 179 -12.48 -21.02 -15.41
C MET A 179 -13.91 -20.48 -15.17
N ASN A 180 -14.30 -19.36 -15.80
CA ASN A 180 -15.58 -18.66 -15.58
C ASN A 180 -15.86 -18.31 -14.10
N ARG A 181 -14.82 -18.07 -13.29
CA ARG A 181 -14.94 -17.70 -11.86
C ARG A 181 -15.14 -16.21 -11.64
N ILE A 182 -14.66 -15.38 -12.55
CA ILE A 182 -14.90 -13.93 -12.61
C ILE A 182 -15.46 -13.57 -13.98
N ARG A 183 -16.26 -12.51 -14.06
CA ARG A 183 -16.76 -12.01 -15.36
C ARG A 183 -15.71 -11.10 -16.02
N ARG A 184 -15.76 -10.94 -17.35
CA ARG A 184 -14.80 -10.10 -18.09
C ARG A 184 -14.85 -8.63 -17.69
N ASP A 185 -16.04 -8.15 -17.35
CA ASP A 185 -16.35 -6.82 -16.82
C ASP A 185 -15.94 -6.64 -15.34
N GLU A 186 -15.49 -7.72 -14.69
CA GLU A 186 -15.05 -7.73 -13.27
C GLU A 186 -13.53 -7.93 -13.13
N SER A 187 -12.79 -8.06 -14.23
CA SER A 187 -11.33 -8.11 -14.25
C SER A 187 -10.74 -6.73 -13.93
N LEU A 188 -9.67 -6.67 -13.13
CA LEU A 188 -9.01 -5.40 -12.79
C LEU A 188 -8.07 -4.93 -13.91
N LEU A 189 -7.54 -5.87 -14.71
CA LEU A 189 -6.59 -5.59 -15.78
C LEU A 189 -7.16 -6.02 -17.15
N SER A 190 -7.77 -5.07 -17.89
CA SER A 190 -8.07 -5.29 -19.33
C SER A 190 -6.86 -5.81 -20.10
N GLN A 191 -7.15 -6.47 -21.22
CA GLN A 191 -6.29 -6.80 -22.38
C GLN A 191 -5.39 -5.66 -22.94
N ARG A 192 -5.23 -4.51 -22.25
CA ARG A 192 -4.24 -3.46 -22.58
C ARG A 192 -2.80 -3.94 -22.46
N VAL A 193 -2.57 -5.10 -21.87
CA VAL A 193 -1.27 -5.76 -21.90
C VAL A 193 -1.27 -6.71 -23.10
N GLU A 194 -0.90 -6.21 -24.27
CA GLU A 194 -0.16 -7.07 -25.20
C GLU A 194 1.07 -7.56 -24.43
N GLY A 195 0.97 -8.80 -23.92
CA GLY A 195 1.78 -9.44 -22.87
C GLY A 195 3.29 -9.52 -23.02
N ARG A 196 3.93 -8.64 -23.80
CA ARG A 196 5.36 -8.74 -24.14
C ARG A 196 6.21 -7.57 -23.66
N THR A 197 5.65 -6.38 -23.42
CA THR A 197 6.46 -5.19 -23.13
C THR A 197 6.76 -4.95 -21.65
N GLN A 198 5.91 -5.45 -20.73
CA GLN A 198 6.04 -5.14 -19.30
C GLN A 198 6.50 -6.31 -18.42
N ALA A 199 6.30 -7.55 -18.86
CA ALA A 199 6.82 -8.74 -18.18
C ALA A 199 8.32 -8.64 -17.84
N PRO A 200 9.19 -8.07 -18.71
CA PRO A 200 10.61 -7.92 -18.38
C PRO A 200 10.90 -7.01 -17.18
N LYS A 201 10.21 -5.86 -17.06
CA LYS A 201 10.42 -4.90 -15.95
C LYS A 201 9.96 -5.45 -14.61
N MET A 202 8.93 -6.28 -14.61
CA MET A 202 8.38 -6.89 -13.39
C MET A 202 9.22 -8.07 -12.96
N LYS A 203 9.69 -8.89 -13.91
CA LYS A 203 10.66 -9.94 -13.64
C LYS A 203 11.95 -9.35 -13.05
N GLU A 204 12.44 -8.24 -13.60
CA GLU A 204 13.58 -7.51 -13.02
C GLU A 204 13.30 -7.07 -11.56
N ALA A 205 12.09 -6.59 -11.26
CA ALA A 205 11.73 -6.18 -9.90
C ALA A 205 11.62 -7.36 -8.92
N GLU A 206 11.18 -8.54 -9.39
CA GLU A 206 11.21 -9.78 -8.60
C GLU A 206 12.64 -10.25 -8.35
N ASP A 207 13.48 -10.21 -9.39
CA ASP A 207 14.89 -10.61 -9.30
C ASP A 207 15.65 -9.65 -8.36
N ASP A 208 15.39 -8.35 -8.43
CA ASP A 208 15.91 -7.35 -7.49
C ASP A 208 15.54 -7.65 -6.03
N LEU A 209 14.30 -8.08 -5.79
CA LEU A 209 13.81 -8.44 -4.46
C LEU A 209 14.54 -9.69 -3.93
N ALA A 210 14.77 -10.67 -4.81
CA ALA A 210 15.39 -11.95 -4.49
C ALA A 210 16.92 -11.86 -4.34
N ASN A 211 17.57 -10.95 -5.08
CA ASN A 211 19.01 -10.75 -5.02
C ASN A 211 19.45 -10.14 -3.67
N ASP A 212 20.65 -10.47 -3.23
CA ASP A 212 21.24 -9.98 -1.98
C ASP A 212 22.24 -8.83 -2.18
N SER A 213 22.60 -8.54 -3.43
CA SER A 213 23.63 -7.57 -3.80
C SER A 213 23.32 -6.94 -5.17
N GLY A 214 24.07 -5.89 -5.51
CA GLY A 214 23.90 -5.12 -6.72
C GLY A 214 22.88 -3.98 -6.59
N ARG A 215 22.85 -3.14 -7.62
CA ARG A 215 22.04 -1.90 -7.65
C ARG A 215 20.55 -2.18 -7.49
N GLY A 216 20.06 -3.27 -8.08
CA GLY A 216 18.67 -3.70 -7.98
C GLY A 216 18.25 -4.06 -6.55
N SER A 217 19.12 -4.77 -5.83
CA SER A 217 18.86 -5.15 -4.44
C SER A 217 18.84 -3.95 -3.49
N VAL A 218 19.73 -2.96 -3.71
CA VAL A 218 19.70 -1.67 -3.00
C VAL A 218 18.37 -0.95 -3.27
N ARG A 219 17.98 -0.81 -4.54
CA ARG A 219 16.70 -0.20 -4.95
C ARG A 219 15.50 -0.87 -4.28
N ALA A 220 15.43 -2.21 -4.31
CA ALA A 220 14.35 -2.95 -3.67
C ALA A 220 14.30 -2.70 -2.17
N SER A 221 15.45 -2.70 -1.50
CA SER A 221 15.54 -2.45 -0.06
C SER A 221 15.09 -1.04 0.33
N GLU A 222 15.48 -0.01 -0.43
CA GLU A 222 15.05 1.37 -0.22
C GLU A 222 13.55 1.57 -0.43
N GLU A 223 13.01 1.05 -1.54
CA GLU A 223 11.56 1.14 -1.83
C GLU A 223 10.72 0.46 -0.73
N ILE A 224 11.13 -0.73 -0.27
CA ILE A 224 10.43 -1.44 0.81
C ILE A 224 10.49 -0.65 2.11
N GLN A 225 11.64 -0.06 2.42
CA GLN A 225 11.78 0.74 3.63
C GLN A 225 10.90 2.00 3.59
N GLU A 226 10.84 2.69 2.46
CA GLU A 226 9.94 3.82 2.32
C GLU A 226 8.45 3.40 2.43
N MET A 227 8.07 2.23 1.90
CA MET A 227 6.73 1.67 2.10
C MET A 227 6.44 1.38 3.58
N ASN A 228 7.39 0.81 4.32
CA ASN A 228 7.26 0.53 5.75
C ASN A 228 6.97 1.78 6.60
N TYR A 229 7.44 2.93 6.15
CA TYR A 229 7.30 4.23 6.82
C TYR A 229 6.48 5.23 6.00
N ALA A 230 5.62 4.77 5.09
CA ALA A 230 4.83 5.65 4.23
C ALA A 230 3.91 6.54 5.08
N ASP A 231 4.14 7.86 5.05
CA ASP A 231 3.43 8.91 5.78
C ASP A 231 2.58 9.79 4.85
N ASN A 232 2.78 9.71 3.52
CA ASN A 232 2.02 10.45 2.53
C ASN A 232 1.75 9.63 1.26
N MET A 233 0.77 10.08 0.46
CA MET A 233 0.32 9.37 -0.75
C MET A 233 1.38 9.30 -1.86
N ALA A 234 2.39 10.17 -1.87
CA ALA A 234 3.46 10.07 -2.85
C ALA A 234 4.35 8.84 -2.58
N GLN A 235 4.56 8.49 -1.31
CA GLN A 235 5.32 7.31 -0.91
C GLN A 235 4.58 6.00 -1.21
N THR A 236 3.26 6.02 -1.34
CA THR A 236 2.49 4.83 -1.75
C THR A 236 2.55 4.56 -3.25
N GLN A 237 3.12 5.49 -4.02
CA GLN A 237 3.17 5.46 -5.50
C GLN A 237 4.51 4.94 -6.04
N MET A 238 5.37 4.38 -5.19
CA MET A 238 6.60 3.76 -5.67
C MET A 238 6.32 2.55 -6.56
N GLY A 239 7.28 2.27 -7.45
CA GLY A 239 7.15 1.24 -8.45
C GLY A 239 6.26 1.62 -9.64
N ARG A 240 5.57 2.77 -9.65
CA ARG A 240 4.76 3.22 -10.81
C ARG A 240 5.56 3.32 -12.10
N SER A 241 6.85 3.68 -12.05
CA SER A 241 7.73 3.72 -13.23
C SER A 241 7.90 2.35 -13.91
N ARG A 242 7.70 1.25 -13.17
CA ARG A 242 7.72 -0.12 -13.71
C ARG A 242 6.56 -0.37 -14.67
N LEU A 243 5.48 0.39 -14.56
CA LEU A 243 4.28 0.29 -15.37
C LEU A 243 4.25 1.24 -16.57
N GLU A 244 5.35 1.96 -16.83
CA GLU A 244 5.50 2.78 -18.02
C GLU A 244 5.68 1.91 -19.27
N TYR A 245 4.90 2.22 -20.31
CA TYR A 245 4.96 1.58 -21.62
C TYR A 245 4.70 2.59 -22.74
N THR A 246 5.12 2.23 -23.94
CA THR A 246 4.82 3.00 -25.15
C THR A 246 3.63 2.34 -25.87
N ASP A 247 2.57 3.11 -26.13
CA ASP A 247 1.40 2.62 -26.86
C ASP A 247 1.68 2.42 -28.37
N PRO A 248 0.81 1.74 -29.13
CA PRO A 248 1.02 1.54 -30.57
C PRO A 248 1.12 2.83 -31.40
N ALA A 249 0.67 3.97 -30.84
CA ALA A 249 0.79 5.29 -31.44
C ALA A 249 2.10 6.02 -31.05
N GLY A 250 3.02 5.34 -30.35
CA GLY A 250 4.32 5.87 -29.95
C GLY A 250 4.27 6.79 -28.73
N ARG A 251 3.16 6.85 -27.99
CA ARG A 251 3.02 7.72 -26.82
C ARG A 251 3.42 6.99 -25.54
N GLN A 252 4.18 7.66 -24.68
CA GLN A 252 4.45 7.15 -23.34
C GLN A 252 3.17 7.18 -22.48
N ARG A 253 2.89 6.08 -21.81
CA ARG A 253 1.72 5.85 -20.96
C ARG A 253 2.16 5.11 -19.70
N ASN A 254 1.38 5.24 -18.63
CA ASN A 254 1.58 4.46 -17.42
C ASN A 254 0.29 3.70 -17.09
N LEU A 255 0.37 2.38 -16.88
CA LEU A 255 -0.83 1.62 -16.48
C LEU A 255 -1.38 2.06 -15.12
N ALA A 256 -0.53 2.59 -14.24
CA ALA A 256 -0.94 3.11 -12.95
C ALA A 256 -1.84 4.36 -13.06
N ASP A 257 -1.87 5.05 -14.21
CA ASP A 257 -2.77 6.19 -14.45
C ASP A 257 -4.24 5.74 -14.50
N GLY A 258 -4.48 4.44 -14.77
CA GLY A 258 -5.79 3.82 -14.65
C GLY A 258 -6.15 3.39 -13.23
N VAL A 259 -5.41 3.82 -12.20
CA VAL A 259 -5.68 3.47 -10.81
C VAL A 259 -5.88 4.74 -9.98
N MET A 260 -7.06 4.87 -9.40
CA MET A 260 -7.43 5.96 -8.48
C MET A 260 -7.82 5.37 -7.13
N ASN A 261 -7.77 6.17 -6.06
CA ASN A 261 -8.30 5.77 -4.76
C ASN A 261 -9.57 6.57 -4.46
N VAL A 262 -10.62 5.89 -4.00
CA VAL A 262 -11.87 6.49 -3.53
C VAL A 262 -12.28 5.75 -2.27
N GLN A 263 -12.55 6.47 -1.18
CA GLN A 263 -12.94 5.94 0.12
C GLN A 263 -11.97 4.85 0.62
N GLY A 264 -10.68 5.08 0.41
CA GLY A 264 -9.62 4.19 0.87
C GLY A 264 -9.48 2.90 0.06
N ARG A 265 -10.08 2.81 -1.14
CA ARG A 265 -10.05 1.61 -2.01
C ARG A 265 -9.65 1.97 -3.44
N ALA A 266 -8.91 1.09 -4.08
CA ALA A 266 -8.53 1.28 -5.47
C ALA A 266 -9.71 1.13 -6.43
N GLN A 267 -9.72 1.98 -7.44
CA GLN A 267 -10.64 2.04 -8.55
C GLN A 267 -9.81 1.86 -9.83
N TYR A 268 -10.14 0.85 -10.64
CA TYR A 268 -9.37 0.47 -11.83
C TYR A 268 -10.13 0.86 -13.09
N LEU A 269 -9.51 1.63 -13.97
CA LEU A 269 -10.06 1.98 -15.27
C LEU A 269 -9.82 0.84 -16.27
N ASN A 270 -10.86 0.06 -16.52
CA ASN A 270 -10.86 -1.07 -17.43
C ASN A 270 -11.84 -0.81 -18.60
N ASN A 271 -11.34 -0.82 -19.85
CA ASN A 271 -12.16 -0.66 -21.05
C ASN A 271 -13.11 0.56 -21.05
N GLY A 272 -12.71 1.64 -20.38
CA GLY A 272 -13.51 2.86 -20.27
C GLY A 272 -14.56 2.85 -19.15
N GLN A 273 -14.58 1.81 -18.32
CA GLN A 273 -15.37 1.70 -17.09
C GLN A 273 -14.45 1.67 -15.86
N TRP A 274 -14.79 2.43 -14.83
CA TRP A 274 -14.12 2.34 -13.54
C TRP A 274 -14.72 1.20 -12.72
N LEU A 275 -13.85 0.34 -12.17
CA LEU A 275 -14.23 -0.81 -11.36
C LEU A 275 -13.62 -0.70 -9.96
N ASP A 276 -14.48 -0.75 -8.96
CA ASP A 276 -14.09 -0.81 -7.55
C ASP A 276 -13.42 -2.14 -7.21
N SER A 277 -12.21 -2.08 -6.65
CA SER A 277 -11.46 -3.23 -6.15
C SER A 277 -12.25 -4.07 -5.15
N ALA A 278 -13.19 -3.47 -4.40
CA ALA A 278 -14.03 -4.20 -3.47
C ALA A 278 -14.93 -5.23 -4.16
N ILE A 279 -15.30 -5.00 -5.43
CA ILE A 279 -16.11 -5.93 -6.23
C ILE A 279 -15.23 -7.08 -6.70
N ALA A 280 -14.09 -6.75 -7.32
CA ALA A 280 -13.17 -7.75 -7.88
C ALA A 280 -12.53 -8.67 -6.81
N LEU A 281 -12.40 -8.19 -5.58
CA LEU A 281 -11.84 -8.96 -4.46
C LEU A 281 -12.87 -9.80 -3.69
N GLN A 282 -14.14 -9.82 -4.11
CA GLN A 282 -15.10 -10.73 -3.51
C GLN A 282 -14.90 -12.17 -3.97
N GLU A 283 -15.08 -13.12 -3.05
CA GLU A 283 -15.05 -14.55 -3.36
C GLU A 283 -16.24 -15.01 -4.22
N ASN A 284 -17.37 -14.27 -4.20
CA ASN A 284 -18.61 -14.62 -4.90
C ASN A 284 -19.34 -13.40 -5.49
N PRO A 285 -18.74 -12.68 -6.46
CA PRO A 285 -19.31 -11.43 -6.99
C PRO A 285 -20.69 -11.64 -7.64
N GLY A 286 -20.95 -12.82 -8.22
CA GLY A 286 -22.22 -13.16 -8.86
C GLY A 286 -23.45 -13.25 -7.94
N ARG A 287 -23.29 -13.12 -6.61
CA ARG A 287 -24.41 -13.08 -5.65
C ARG A 287 -24.84 -11.67 -5.25
N MET A 288 -24.13 -10.64 -5.69
CA MET A 288 -24.48 -9.28 -5.32
C MET A 288 -25.68 -8.78 -6.13
N THR A 289 -26.59 -8.06 -5.47
CA THR A 289 -27.60 -7.27 -6.17
C THR A 289 -26.91 -6.15 -6.92
N VAL A 290 -27.12 -6.09 -8.24
CA VAL A 290 -26.61 -5.05 -9.12
C VAL A 290 -27.74 -4.09 -9.47
N ASN A 291 -27.56 -2.82 -9.12
CA ASN A 291 -28.45 -1.74 -9.51
C ASN A 291 -27.87 -1.06 -10.75
N HIS A 292 -28.54 -1.20 -11.89
CA HIS A 292 -28.15 -0.52 -13.13
C HIS A 292 -28.83 0.85 -13.21
N ILE A 293 -28.03 1.90 -13.44
CA ILE A 293 -28.50 3.28 -13.53
C ILE A 293 -27.92 3.91 -14.80
N GLN A 294 -28.76 4.62 -15.54
CA GLN A 294 -28.29 5.40 -16.67
C GLN A 294 -27.62 6.70 -16.18
N PHE A 295 -26.46 7.03 -16.73
CA PHE A 295 -25.75 8.26 -16.44
C PHE A 295 -26.64 9.47 -16.72
N ASN A 296 -26.64 10.45 -15.80
CA ASN A 296 -27.43 11.68 -15.92
C ASN A 296 -28.97 11.47 -15.97
N SER A 297 -29.47 10.29 -15.56
CA SER A 297 -30.91 10.02 -15.43
C SER A 297 -31.50 10.57 -14.12
N PRO A 298 -32.85 10.63 -13.97
CA PRO A 298 -33.47 10.95 -12.69
C PRO A 298 -33.01 10.05 -11.53
N GLU A 299 -32.80 8.76 -11.80
CA GLU A 299 -32.32 7.75 -10.84
C GLU A 299 -30.87 8.02 -10.43
N TYR A 300 -30.01 8.47 -11.35
CA TYR A 300 -28.65 8.92 -11.04
C TYR A 300 -28.65 10.06 -10.01
N PHE A 301 -29.49 11.07 -10.22
CA PHE A 301 -29.60 12.18 -9.25
C PHE A 301 -30.32 11.76 -7.96
N GLN A 302 -31.20 10.77 -8.01
CA GLN A 302 -31.79 10.18 -6.81
C GLN A 302 -30.74 9.46 -5.97
N LEU A 303 -29.85 8.68 -6.60
CA LEU A 303 -28.74 8.01 -5.92
C LEU A 303 -27.85 9.02 -5.19
N LEU A 304 -27.46 10.13 -5.85
CA LEU A 304 -26.66 11.19 -5.23
C LEU A 304 -27.36 11.84 -4.01
N ARG A 305 -28.69 12.00 -4.05
CA ARG A 305 -29.46 12.57 -2.93
C ARG A 305 -29.62 11.60 -1.77
N GLU A 306 -29.93 10.34 -2.06
CA GLU A 306 -30.17 9.31 -1.04
C GLU A 306 -28.89 8.77 -0.41
N ARG A 307 -27.80 8.70 -1.21
CA ARG A 307 -26.50 8.17 -0.81
C ARG A 307 -25.40 9.12 -1.26
N PRO A 308 -25.17 10.23 -0.53
CA PRO A 308 -24.16 11.22 -0.91
C PRO A 308 -22.75 10.65 -1.06
N ALA A 309 -22.40 9.59 -0.33
CA ALA A 309 -21.13 8.87 -0.45
C ALA A 309 -20.88 8.27 -1.84
N SER A 310 -21.91 8.13 -2.69
CA SER A 310 -21.75 7.71 -4.08
C SER A 310 -21.05 8.76 -4.96
N ALA A 311 -21.06 10.04 -4.55
CA ALA A 311 -20.59 11.14 -5.37
C ALA A 311 -19.12 10.99 -5.79
N GLU A 312 -18.25 10.52 -4.90
CA GLU A 312 -16.83 10.35 -5.19
C GLU A 312 -16.58 9.27 -6.25
N PHE A 313 -17.34 8.16 -6.23
CA PHE A 313 -17.26 7.13 -7.27
C PHE A 313 -17.79 7.67 -8.60
N LEU A 314 -18.94 8.35 -8.57
CA LEU A 314 -19.58 8.90 -9.77
C LEU A 314 -18.78 10.05 -10.40
N ALA A 315 -17.88 10.69 -9.65
CA ALA A 315 -16.98 11.73 -10.16
C ALA A 315 -15.86 11.16 -11.06
N LEU A 316 -15.58 9.85 -10.99
CA LEU A 316 -14.53 9.21 -11.79
C LEU A 316 -14.86 9.20 -13.30
N GLY A 317 -16.14 9.16 -13.65
CA GLY A 317 -16.55 9.15 -15.05
C GLY A 317 -18.01 8.74 -15.25
N ARG A 318 -18.34 8.47 -16.52
CA ARG A 318 -19.71 8.15 -16.94
C ARG A 318 -20.04 6.66 -16.84
N ASN A 319 -19.00 5.81 -16.85
CA ASN A 319 -19.11 4.38 -16.68
C ASN A 319 -18.36 3.99 -15.40
N VAL A 320 -19.10 3.66 -14.34
CA VAL A 320 -18.53 3.34 -13.02
C VAL A 320 -19.30 2.20 -12.39
N ARG A 321 -18.59 1.23 -11.83
CA ARG A 321 -19.14 0.11 -11.08
C ARG A 321 -18.50 0.05 -9.70
N PHE A 322 -19.30 0.27 -8.65
CA PHE A 322 -18.78 0.41 -7.28
C PHE A 322 -19.67 -0.25 -6.23
N LEU A 323 -19.06 -0.63 -5.10
CA LEU A 323 -19.75 -1.25 -3.98
C LEU A 323 -20.11 -0.19 -2.92
N LEU A 324 -21.41 -0.03 -2.66
CA LEU A 324 -21.92 0.86 -1.61
C LEU A 324 -23.12 0.21 -0.90
N ASP A 325 -23.13 0.27 0.43
CA ASP A 325 -24.17 -0.34 1.29
C ASP A 325 -24.41 -1.83 1.04
N GLY A 326 -23.36 -2.57 0.64
CA GLY A 326 -23.46 -3.99 0.32
C GLY A 326 -24.11 -4.31 -1.03
N GLN A 327 -24.41 -3.29 -1.84
CA GLN A 327 -24.97 -3.42 -3.19
C GLN A 327 -23.99 -2.91 -4.24
N VAL A 328 -23.99 -3.55 -5.41
CA VAL A 328 -23.21 -3.06 -6.55
C VAL A 328 -24.06 -2.05 -7.30
N TRP A 329 -23.48 -0.89 -7.56
CA TRP A 329 -24.08 0.14 -8.40
C TRP A 329 -23.30 0.20 -9.70
N GLU A 330 -24.00 0.07 -10.81
CA GLU A 330 -23.43 0.17 -12.15
C GLU A 330 -24.07 1.35 -12.86
N VAL A 331 -23.27 2.38 -13.10
CA VAL A 331 -23.66 3.55 -13.88
C VAL A 331 -23.00 3.48 -15.24
N ALA A 332 -23.78 3.66 -16.31
CA ALA A 332 -23.31 3.67 -17.69
C ALA A 332 -24.13 4.65 -18.56
N GLU A 333 -23.59 5.10 -19.69
CA GLU A 333 -24.26 6.01 -20.64
C GLU A 333 -25.55 5.45 -21.27
#